data_AF-D6RAZ8-F1
#
_entry.id   AF-D6RAZ8-F1
#
_cell.length_a   1.000
_cell.length_b   1.000
_cell.length_c   1.000
_cell.angle_alpha   90.00
_cell.angle_beta   90.00
_cell.angle_gamma   90.00
#
_symmetry.space_group_name_H-M   'P 1'
#
loop_
_entity.id
_entity.type
_entity.pdbx_description
1 polymer ?
#
loop_
_entity_poly.entity_id
_entity_poly.type
_entity_poly.pdbx_seq_one_letter_code
_entity_poly.pdbx_strand_id
1 'polypeptide(L)'
;MASIWVGHRGTVRDYPDFSPSVDAEAIQKAIRGIGTDEKMLISILTERSNAQRQLIVKEYQAAYGKELKDDLKGDLSGHFEHLMVALVTPPAVFDAKQLKKSMK
;
A
#
# COMPACT_ATOMS: atom_id res chain seq x y z
N MET A 1 -11.08 -3.46 -38.69
CA MET A 1 -11.42 -2.46 -37.66
C MET A 1 -10.91 -2.96 -36.31
N ALA A 2 -9.63 -2.80 -36.00
CA ALA A 2 -9.12 -3.14 -34.67
C ALA A 2 -9.57 -2.04 -33.71
N SER A 3 -10.48 -2.36 -32.79
CA SER A 3 -10.83 -1.46 -31.70
C SER A 3 -9.59 -1.28 -30.84
N ILE A 4 -8.94 -0.12 -30.98
CA ILE A 4 -7.89 0.31 -30.08
C ILE A 4 -8.59 0.53 -28.74
N TRP A 5 -8.45 -0.43 -27.82
CA TRP A 5 -8.88 -0.24 -26.45
C TRP A 5 -8.09 0.94 -25.85
N VAL A 6 -8.70 2.12 -25.87
CA VAL A 6 -8.35 3.22 -24.97
C VAL A 6 -8.90 2.83 -23.60
N GLY A 7 -8.24 1.86 -22.97
CA GLY A 7 -8.63 1.28 -21.70
C GLY A 7 -7.47 1.35 -20.72
N HIS A 8 -7.78 1.45 -19.43
CA HIS A 8 -6.83 1.38 -18.33
C HIS A 8 -6.01 0.09 -18.44
N ARG A 9 -4.72 0.20 -18.84
CA ARG A 9 -3.81 -0.93 -19.05
C ARG A 9 -3.20 -1.48 -17.75
N GLY A 10 -3.53 -0.88 -16.60
CA GLY A 10 -3.08 -1.34 -15.28
C GLY A 10 -3.80 -2.61 -14.83
N THR A 11 -3.09 -3.46 -14.08
CA THR A 11 -3.64 -4.68 -13.47
C THR A 11 -4.43 -4.39 -12.20
N VAL A 12 -4.06 -3.35 -11.46
CA VAL A 12 -4.76 -2.88 -10.27
C VAL A 12 -5.62 -1.67 -10.65
N ARG A 13 -6.90 -1.71 -10.28
CA ARG A 13 -7.89 -0.66 -10.53
C ARG A 13 -8.35 -0.07 -9.19
N ASP A 14 -9.13 1.00 -9.25
CA ASP A 14 -9.79 1.53 -8.05
C ASP A 14 -10.77 0.48 -7.52
N TYR A 15 -10.67 0.22 -6.21
CA TYR A 15 -11.58 -0.69 -5.53
C TYR A 15 -12.95 -0.01 -5.34
N PRO A 16 -14.06 -0.69 -5.67
CA PRO A 16 -15.41 -0.15 -5.49
C PRO A 16 -15.75 0.02 -4.01
N ASP A 17 -16.64 0.98 -3.69
CA ASP A 17 -17.14 1.21 -2.32
C ASP A 17 -16.02 1.41 -1.27
N PHE A 18 -14.91 2.02 -1.69
CA PHE A 18 -13.71 2.21 -0.88
C PHE A 18 -13.95 3.15 0.31
N SER A 19 -13.55 2.69 1.50
CA SER A 19 -13.52 3.48 2.73
C SER A 19 -12.11 3.46 3.35
N PRO A 20 -11.38 4.60 3.36
CA PRO A 20 -10.03 4.67 3.92
C PRO A 20 -9.96 4.26 5.39
N SER A 21 -10.97 4.60 6.19
CA SER A 21 -10.99 4.34 7.63
C SER A 21 -11.12 2.87 7.95
N VAL A 22 -11.97 2.15 7.21
CA VAL A 22 -12.14 0.70 7.34
C VAL A 22 -10.85 -0.03 6.99
N ASP A 23 -10.22 0.34 5.88
CA ASP A 23 -8.96 -0.28 5.46
C ASP A 23 -7.81 0.06 6.44
N ALA A 24 -7.73 1.29 6.94
CA ALA A 24 -6.73 1.69 7.94
C ALA A 24 -6.89 0.91 9.26
N GLU A 25 -8.13 0.69 9.71
CA GLU A 25 -8.43 -0.10 10.90
C GLU A 25 -8.08 -1.57 10.71
N ALA A 26 -8.44 -2.15 9.56
CA ALA A 26 -8.10 -3.52 9.23
C ALA A 26 -6.59 -3.75 9.16
N ILE A 27 -5.84 -2.82 8.54
CA ILE A 27 -4.37 -2.84 8.53
C ILE A 27 -3.81 -2.74 9.94
N GLN A 28 -4.34 -1.85 10.79
CA GLN A 28 -3.84 -1.71 12.16
C GLN A 28 -4.05 -2.99 12.98
N LYS A 29 -5.22 -3.63 12.82
CA LYS A 29 -5.51 -4.92 13.44
C LYS A 29 -4.58 -6.02 12.92
N ALA A 30 -4.27 -6.01 11.63
CA ALA A 30 -3.37 -6.97 11.01
C ALA A 30 -1.92 -6.87 11.54
N ILE A 31 -1.45 -5.64 11.83
CA ILE A 31 -0.09 -5.37 12.34
C ILE A 31 0.01 -5.59 13.86
N ARG A 32 -1.02 -5.23 14.65
CA ARG A 32 -0.94 -5.30 16.13
C ARG A 32 -1.39 -6.64 16.73
N GLY A 33 -1.70 -7.64 15.92
CA GLY A 33 -2.11 -8.97 16.39
C GLY A 33 -0.98 -9.75 17.08
N ILE A 34 -1.31 -10.94 17.60
CA ILE A 34 -0.27 -11.93 17.93
C ILE A 34 0.30 -12.44 16.61
N GLY A 35 1.43 -11.87 16.19
CA GLY A 35 1.94 -12.01 14.83
C GLY A 35 1.18 -11.15 13.83
N THR A 36 1.62 -11.17 12.59
CA THR A 36 1.07 -10.34 11.51
C THR A 36 0.07 -11.10 10.66
N ASP A 37 -1.12 -10.54 10.44
CA ASP A 37 -2.06 -11.07 9.45
C ASP A 37 -1.64 -10.62 8.03
N GLU A 38 -0.65 -11.31 7.48
CA GLU A 38 -0.11 -11.05 6.14
C GLU A 38 -1.18 -11.16 5.05
N LYS A 39 -2.19 -12.03 5.23
CA LYS A 39 -3.26 -12.22 4.24
C LYS A 39 -4.15 -10.99 4.13
N MET A 40 -4.49 -10.39 5.26
CA MET A 40 -5.24 -9.13 5.32
C MET A 40 -4.45 -7.97 4.71
N LEU A 41 -3.14 -7.91 4.99
CA LEU A 41 -2.28 -6.89 4.38
C LEU A 41 -2.21 -7.05 2.86
N ILE A 42 -2.05 -8.28 2.36
CA ILE A 42 -2.02 -8.57 0.93
C ILE A 42 -3.35 -8.19 0.27
N SER A 43 -4.50 -8.61 0.82
CA SER A 43 -5.80 -8.33 0.20
C SER A 43 -6.03 -6.83 0.06
N ILE A 44 -5.77 -6.05 1.11
CA ILE A 44 -5.97 -4.59 1.07
C ILE A 44 -4.92 -3.94 0.16
N LEU A 45 -3.63 -4.16 0.39
CA LEU A 45 -2.58 -3.42 -0.32
C LEU A 45 -2.38 -3.86 -1.78
N THR A 46 -2.92 -5.00 -2.22
CA THR A 46 -2.83 -5.42 -3.63
C THR A 46 -4.09 -5.13 -4.43
N GLU A 47 -5.25 -4.97 -3.79
CA GLU A 47 -6.53 -4.69 -4.47
C GLU A 47 -6.89 -3.19 -4.50
N ARG A 48 -6.27 -2.36 -3.65
CA ARG A 48 -6.45 -0.89 -3.71
C ARG A 48 -5.50 -0.25 -4.70
N SER A 49 -5.97 0.76 -5.45
CA SER A 49 -5.08 1.55 -6.32
C SER A 49 -4.09 2.36 -5.51
N ASN A 50 -2.98 2.83 -6.12
CA ASN A 50 -2.01 3.63 -5.38
C ASN A 50 -2.63 4.92 -4.83
N ALA A 51 -3.55 5.55 -5.58
CA ALA A 51 -4.28 6.73 -5.13
C ALA A 51 -5.10 6.42 -3.86
N GLN A 52 -5.83 5.29 -3.83
CA GLN A 52 -6.55 4.85 -2.65
C GLN A 52 -5.61 4.54 -1.48
N ARG A 53 -4.45 3.90 -1.73
CA ARG A 53 -3.44 3.66 -0.68
C ARG A 53 -2.91 4.94 -0.07
N GLN A 54 -2.78 6.03 -0.83
CA GLN A 54 -2.39 7.32 -0.26
C GLN A 54 -3.46 7.87 0.69
N LEU A 55 -4.74 7.63 0.40
CA LEU A 55 -5.84 7.98 1.31
C LEU A 55 -5.81 7.12 2.58
N ILE A 56 -5.53 5.82 2.45
CA ILE A 56 -5.33 4.91 3.60
C ILE A 56 -4.16 5.39 4.46
N VAL A 57 -3.01 5.72 3.86
CA VAL A 57 -1.83 6.22 4.59
C VAL A 57 -2.16 7.47 5.39
N LYS A 58 -2.89 8.42 4.77
CA LYS A 58 -3.32 9.66 5.44
C LYS A 58 -4.26 9.37 6.61
N GLU A 59 -5.25 8.51 6.40
CA GLU A 59 -6.25 8.16 7.42
C GLU A 59 -5.60 7.39 8.58
N TYR A 60 -4.72 6.43 8.28
CA TYR A 60 -3.96 5.68 9.27
C TYR A 60 -3.13 6.61 10.17
N GLN A 61 -2.45 7.60 9.58
CA GLN A 61 -1.68 8.59 10.33
C GLN A 61 -2.58 9.47 11.20
N ALA A 62 -3.74 9.88 10.69
CA ALA A 62 -4.71 10.67 11.46
C ALA A 62 -5.29 9.88 12.65
N ALA A 63 -5.61 8.60 12.45
CA ALA A 63 -6.24 7.74 13.46
C ALA A 63 -5.27 7.25 14.54
N TYR A 64 -4.02 6.95 14.18
CA TYR A 64 -3.07 6.27 15.07
C TYR A 64 -1.82 7.08 15.42
N GLY A 65 -1.64 8.25 14.81
CA GLY A 65 -0.50 9.14 15.09
C GLY A 65 0.86 8.58 14.64
N LYS A 66 0.86 7.54 13.80
CA LYS A 66 2.06 6.87 13.29
C LYS A 66 2.03 6.79 11.77
N GLU A 67 3.20 6.78 11.15
CA GLU A 67 3.28 6.54 9.71
C GLU A 67 3.11 5.05 9.40
N LEU A 68 2.15 4.72 8.53
CA LEU A 68 1.90 3.34 8.11
C LEU A 68 3.17 2.64 7.58
N LYS A 69 4.02 3.38 6.85
CA LYS A 69 5.28 2.82 6.32
C LYS A 69 6.21 2.31 7.42
N ASP A 70 6.19 2.95 8.60
CA ASP A 70 7.12 2.66 9.68
C ASP A 70 6.59 1.51 10.54
N ASP A 71 5.27 1.46 10.77
CA ASP A 71 4.65 0.28 11.40
C ASP A 71 4.81 -0.97 10.51
N LEU A 72 4.69 -0.86 9.17
CA LEU A 72 4.99 -1.98 8.26
C LEU A 72 6.45 -2.46 8.33
N LYS A 73 7.42 -1.56 8.51
CA LYS A 73 8.84 -1.93 8.67
C LYS A 73 9.16 -2.53 10.04
N GLY A 74 8.40 -2.17 11.06
CA GLY A 74 8.58 -2.69 12.41
C GLY A 74 8.07 -4.11 12.56
N ASP A 75 7.03 -4.47 11.79
CA ASP A 75 6.31 -5.73 11.96
C ASP A 75 6.60 -6.77 10.87
N LEU A 76 7.00 -6.33 9.67
CA LEU A 76 7.36 -7.21 8.56
C LEU A 76 8.88 -7.31 8.39
N SER A 77 9.33 -8.31 7.63
CA SER A 77 10.74 -8.44 7.26
C SER A 77 10.96 -8.92 5.82
N GLY A 78 12.18 -8.70 5.32
CA GLY A 78 12.66 -9.28 4.06
C GLY A 78 11.95 -8.74 2.82
N HIS A 79 11.74 -9.61 1.82
CA HIS A 79 11.12 -9.21 0.55
C HIS A 79 9.66 -8.79 0.71
N PHE A 80 8.96 -9.37 1.68
CA PHE A 80 7.56 -9.05 1.94
C PHE A 80 7.41 -7.61 2.47
N GLU A 81 8.23 -7.23 3.45
CA GLU A 81 8.33 -5.86 3.95
C GLU A 81 8.63 -4.88 2.81
N HIS A 82 9.67 -5.17 2.01
CA HIS A 82 10.08 -4.29 0.91
C HIS A 82 8.95 -4.04 -0.08
N LEU A 83 8.16 -5.08 -0.40
CA LEU A 83 7.02 -4.97 -1.31
C LEU A 83 5.89 -4.14 -0.69
N MET A 84 5.50 -4.43 0.57
CA MET A 84 4.39 -3.70 1.22
C MET A 84 4.70 -2.22 1.40
N VAL A 85 5.94 -1.88 1.80
CA VAL A 85 6.41 -0.49 1.89
C VAL A 85 6.44 0.18 0.52
N ALA A 86 6.82 -0.55 -0.54
CA ALA A 86 6.81 -0.03 -1.90
C ALA A 86 5.37 0.31 -2.36
N LEU A 87 4.42 -0.59 -2.11
CA LEU A 87 3.02 -0.44 -2.53
C LEU A 87 2.32 0.77 -1.93
N VAL A 88 2.68 1.18 -0.71
CA VAL A 88 2.14 2.38 -0.03
C VAL A 88 2.93 3.65 -0.33
N THR A 89 4.09 3.57 -0.99
CA THR A 89 4.88 4.74 -1.38
C THR A 89 4.30 5.37 -2.67
N PRO A 90 4.19 6.71 -2.77
CA PRO A 90 3.83 7.36 -4.03
C PRO A 90 4.78 6.98 -5.18
N PRO A 91 4.32 6.78 -6.43
CA PRO A 91 5.14 6.25 -7.52
C PRO A 91 6.43 7.05 -7.75
N ALA A 92 6.31 8.39 -7.86
CA ALA A 92 7.48 9.26 -8.05
C ALA A 92 8.49 9.17 -6.90
N VAL A 93 8.01 9.00 -5.66
CA VAL A 93 8.87 8.84 -4.48
C VAL A 93 9.54 7.46 -4.48
N PHE A 94 8.83 6.43 -4.92
CA PHE A 94 9.40 5.09 -5.07
C PHE A 94 10.49 5.08 -6.14
N ASP A 95 10.26 5.67 -7.31
CA ASP A 95 11.24 5.79 -8.38
C ASP A 95 12.50 6.53 -7.90
N ALA A 96 12.32 7.69 -7.26
CA ALA A 96 13.43 8.44 -6.68
C ALA A 96 14.23 7.63 -5.66
N LYS A 97 13.56 6.82 -4.83
CA LYS A 97 14.22 5.90 -3.88
C LYS A 97 15.03 4.82 -4.62
N GLN A 98 14.50 4.24 -5.68
CA GLN A 98 15.21 3.19 -6.44
C GLN A 98 16.41 3.75 -7.19
N LEU A 99 16.27 4.91 -7.86
CA LEU A 99 17.37 5.60 -8.54
C LEU A 99 18.50 5.93 -7.55
N LYS A 100 18.15 6.45 -6.36
CA LYS A 100 19.13 6.74 -5.32
C LYS A 100 19.83 5.47 -4.80
N LYS A 101 19.11 4.35 -4.71
CA LYS A 101 19.68 3.08 -4.27
C LYS A 101 20.63 2.47 -5.32
N SER A 102 20.33 2.61 -6.61
CA SER A 102 21.16 2.04 -7.68
C SER A 102 22.45 2.81 -7.95
N MET A 103 22.58 4.03 -7.45
CA MET A 103 23.78 4.87 -7.60
C MET A 103 24.76 4.75 -6.43
N LYS A 104 24.44 3.94 -5.43
CA LYS A 104 25.29 3.62 -4.29
C LYS A 104 25.85 2.23 -4.43
#